data_AF-A0A2N1UI32-F1
#
_entry.id   AF-A0A2N1UI32-F1
#
_cell.length_a   1.000
_cell.length_b   1.000
_cell.length_c   1.000
_cell.angle_alpha   90.00
_cell.angle_beta   90.00
_cell.angle_gamma   90.00
#
_symmetry.space_group_name_H-M   'P 1'
#
loop_
_entity.id
_entity.type
_entity.pdbx_description
1 polymer ?
#
loop_
_entity_poly.entity_id
_entity_poly.type
_entity_poly.pdbx_seq_one_letter_code
_entity_poly.pdbx_strand_id
1 'polypeptide(L)' 'MKPQKTIAEQTQISGRGMFGGQEAKVLFLPADVDTGVVFVRKDTPEPV' A
#
# COMPACT_ATOMS: atom_id res chain seq x y z
N MET A 1 6.68 6.69 -26.36
CA MET A 1 6.43 6.93 -24.92
C MET A 1 6.25 5.59 -24.21
N LYS A 2 6.66 5.49 -22.94
CA LYS A 2 6.48 4.26 -22.13
C LYS A 2 5.26 4.46 -21.22
N PRO A 3 4.23 3.57 -21.28
CA PRO A 3 3.04 3.73 -20.46
C PRO A 3 3.38 3.57 -18.97
N GLN A 4 2.69 4.34 -18.12
CA GLN A 4 2.72 4.12 -16.68
C GLN A 4 2.16 2.75 -16.34
N LYS A 5 2.58 2.21 -15.20
CA LYS A 5 2.19 0.87 -14.75
C LYS A 5 1.73 0.92 -13.30
N THR A 6 0.68 0.19 -13.02
CA THR A 6 0.24 -0.19 -11.68
C THR A 6 0.08 -1.71 -11.61
N ILE A 7 -0.23 -2.25 -10.44
CA ILE A 7 -0.50 -3.69 -10.29
C ILE A 7 -1.82 -4.07 -10.96
N ALA A 8 -1.92 -5.29 -11.48
CA ALA A 8 -3.11 -5.73 -12.22
C ALA A 8 -4.34 -5.91 -11.30
N GLU A 9 -4.11 -6.44 -10.09
CA GLU A 9 -5.17 -6.78 -9.15
C GLU A 9 -4.71 -6.46 -7.72
N GLN A 10 -5.69 -6.30 -6.83
CA GLN A 10 -5.43 -6.15 -5.39
C GLN A 10 -4.73 -7.40 -4.84
N THR A 11 -3.71 -7.21 -4.01
CA THR A 11 -3.03 -8.32 -3.33
C THR A 11 -2.64 -7.95 -1.91
N GLN A 12 -2.49 -8.95 -1.03
CA GLN A 12 -2.11 -8.75 0.36
C GLN A 12 -0.91 -9.60 0.76
N ILE A 13 -0.12 -9.08 1.70
CA ILE A 13 0.89 -9.84 2.44
C ILE A 13 0.72 -9.63 3.94
N SER A 14 1.23 -10.57 4.72
CA SER A 14 1.26 -10.48 6.17
C SER A 14 2.64 -10.88 6.68
N GLY A 15 3.09 -10.24 7.75
CA GLY A 15 4.41 -10.49 8.33
C GLY A 15 4.60 -9.72 9.63
N ARG A 16 5.79 -9.81 10.22
CA ARG A 16 6.15 -9.03 11.41
C ARG A 16 6.91 -7.78 11.01
N GLY A 17 6.56 -6.64 11.60
CA GLY A 17 7.28 -5.39 11.42
C GLY A 17 8.71 -5.50 11.94
N MET A 18 9.67 -4.95 11.18
CA MET A 18 11.09 -4.92 11.57
C MET A 18 11.29 -4.25 12.93
N PHE A 19 10.53 -3.20 13.21
CA PHE A 19 10.53 -2.49 14.47
C PHE A 19 9.34 -2.97 15.31
N GLY A 20 9.59 -3.41 16.55
CA GLY A 20 8.55 -3.87 17.48
C GLY A 20 8.03 -5.29 17.27
N GLY A 21 8.29 -5.93 16.12
CA GLY A 21 7.90 -7.33 15.86
C GLY A 21 6.40 -7.57 15.78
N GLN A 22 5.60 -6.51 15.76
CA GLN A 22 4.14 -6.56 15.70
C GLN A 22 3.68 -7.15 14.36
N GLU A 23 2.58 -7.90 14.38
CA GLU A 23 1.96 -8.40 13.15
C GLU A 23 1.44 -7.21 12.32
N ALA A 24 1.81 -7.19 11.04
CA ALA A 24 1.42 -6.19 10.08
C ALA A 24 0.82 -6.85 8.85
N LYS A 25 -0.24 -6.22 8.31
CA LYS A 25 -0.88 -6.60 7.05
C LYS A 25 -0.76 -5.43 6.09
N VAL A 26 -0.32 -5.71 4.87
CA VAL A 26 -0.18 -4.71 3.82
C VAL A 26 -1.09 -5.10 2.66
N LEU A 27 -1.95 -4.16 2.26
CA LEU A 27 -2.81 -4.29 1.09
C LEU A 27 -2.24 -3.42 -0.03
N PHE A 28 -1.94 -4.02 -1.16
CA PHE A 28 -1.55 -3.33 -2.38
C PHE A 28 -2.78 -3.19 -3.28
N LEU A 29 -3.01 -1.98 -3.78
CA LEU A 29 -4.14 -1.62 -4.63
C LEU A 29 -3.63 -1.07 -5.97
N PRO A 30 -4.32 -1.34 -7.10
CA PRO A 30 -4.14 -0.56 -8.32
C PRO A 30 -4.39 0.93 -8.06
N ALA A 31 -3.77 1.77 -8.88
CA ALA A 31 -3.88 3.22 -8.77
C ALA A 31 -4.00 3.84 -10.16
N ASP A 32 -4.68 4.99 -10.22
CA ASP A 32 -4.85 5.74 -11.45
C ASP A 32 -3.53 6.36 -11.93
N VAL A 33 -3.50 6.75 -13.20
CA VAL A 33 -2.37 7.44 -13.83
C VAL A 33 -2.01 8.70 -13.03
N ASP A 34 -0.71 8.99 -12.94
CA ASP A 34 -0.15 10.14 -12.22
C ASP A 34 -0.30 10.14 -10.68
N THR A 35 -0.85 9.08 -10.08
CA THR A 35 -0.95 8.94 -8.60
C THR A 35 0.42 8.80 -7.93
N GLY A 36 1.40 8.18 -8.59
CA GLY A 36 2.69 7.84 -7.98
C GLY A 36 2.61 6.64 -7.03
N VAL A 37 3.40 6.66 -5.95
CA VAL A 37 3.41 5.61 -4.91
C VAL A 37 2.98 6.22 -3.58
N VAL A 38 1.87 5.75 -3.02
CA VAL A 38 1.25 6.30 -1.81
C VAL A 38 1.18 5.24 -0.72
N PHE A 39 1.64 5.57 0.49
CA PHE A 39 1.48 4.75 1.68
C PHE A 39 0.34 5.31 2.53
N VAL A 40 -0.63 4.46 2.89
CA VAL A 40 -1.79 4.85 3.71
C VAL A 40 -1.79 4.05 5.01
N ARG A 41 -1.73 4.74 6.16
CA ARG A 41 -1.98 4.15 7.47
C ARG A 41 -3.49 3.93 7.63
N LYS A 42 -3.92 2.69 7.82
CA LYS A 42 -5.34 2.32 8.02
C LYS A 42 -5.68 2.02 9.47
N ASP A 43 -4.67 1.98 10.33
CA ASP A 43 -4.75 1.74 11.77
C ASP A 43 -4.85 3.05 12.58
N THR A 44 -4.87 4.20 11.92
CA THR A 44 -5.10 5.51 12.53
C THR A 44 -6.37 6.15 11.96
N PRO A 45 -7.04 7.03 12.72
CA PRO A 45 -8.10 7.87 12.18
C PRO A 45 -7.62 8.67 10.96
N GLU A 46 -8.54 9.01 10.06
CA GLU A 46 -8.21 9.91 8.95
C GLU A 46 -7.77 11.28 9.50
N PRO A 47 -6.72 11.88 8.93
CA PRO A 47 -6.30 13.22 9.32
C PRO A 47 -7.42 14.22 9.00
N VAL A 48 -7.68 15.13 9.94
CA VAL A 48 -8.67 16.22 9.83
C VAL A 48 -8.05 17.44 9.18
#